data_AF-A0A251Z7L0-F1
#
_entry.id   AF-A0A251Z7L0-F1
#
_cell.length_a   1.000
_cell.length_b   1.000
_cell.length_c   1.000
_cell.angle_alpha   90.00
_cell.angle_beta   90.00
_cell.angle_gamma   90.00
#
_symmetry.space_group_name_H-M   'P 1'
#
loop_
_entity.id
_entity.type
_entity.pdbx_description
1 polymer ?
#
loop_
_entity_poly.entity_id
_entity_poly.type
_entity_poly.pdbx_seq_one_letter_code
_entity_poly.pdbx_strand_id
1 'polypeptide(L)'
;MIAAYQAFWTHAFDFKGRTVRNAFWFAILDNLIVTLVLTILAMQASVFAALATVYTVATIIPGISLVVRRLRDAGKAWAWIFIGLIPVVGSIWLIILYCQPSFVA
;
A
#
# COMPACT_ATOMS: atom_id res chain seq x y z
N MET A 1 7.72 1.22 -12.47
CA MET A 1 7.32 2.07 -11.33
C MET A 1 6.07 2.86 -11.65
N ILE A 2 6.11 3.87 -12.53
CA ILE A 2 4.95 4.74 -12.85
C ILE A 2 3.66 3.96 -13.19
N ALA A 3 3.73 2.93 -14.03
CA ALA A 3 2.56 2.11 -14.37
C ALA A 3 1.95 1.38 -13.15
N ALA A 4 2.76 0.97 -12.18
CA ALA A 4 2.29 0.35 -10.94
C ALA A 4 1.60 1.37 -10.02
N TYR A 5 2.11 2.60 -9.98
CA TYR A 5 1.48 3.68 -9.24
C TYR A 5 0.17 4.17 -9.90
N GLN A 6 0.10 4.17 -11.23
CA GLN A 6 -1.17 4.39 -11.93
C GLN A 6 -2.18 3.28 -11.57
N ALA A 7 -1.75 2.02 -11.63
CA ALA A 7 -2.58 0.86 -11.25
C ALA A 7 -3.06 0.92 -9.79
N PHE A 8 -2.25 1.49 -8.88
CA PHE A 8 -2.62 1.72 -7.49
C PHE A 8 -3.86 2.61 -7.37
N TRP A 9 -3.94 3.70 -8.13
CA TRP A 9 -5.08 4.60 -8.12
C TRP A 9 -6.27 4.10 -8.96
N THR A 10 -6.03 3.55 -10.15
CA THR A 10 -7.12 3.12 -11.04
C THR A 10 -7.87 1.92 -10.48
N HIS A 11 -7.16 1.02 -9.79
CA HIS A 11 -7.76 -0.17 -9.22
C HIS A 11 -8.00 -0.06 -7.71
N ALA A 12 -8.14 1.16 -7.18
CA ALA A 12 -8.37 1.41 -5.76
C ALA A 12 -9.58 0.64 -5.19
N PHE A 13 -10.64 0.44 -5.98
CA PHE A 13 -11.88 -0.22 -5.54
C PHE A 13 -12.02 -1.69 -5.96
N ASP A 14 -11.04 -2.23 -6.68
CA ASP A 14 -11.07 -3.64 -7.06
C ASP A 14 -10.38 -4.46 -5.96
N PHE A 15 -11.07 -5.41 -5.34
CA PHE A 15 -10.49 -6.24 -4.27
C PHE A 15 -10.21 -7.68 -4.72
N LYS A 16 -10.47 -7.98 -5.99
CA LYS A 16 -10.37 -9.33 -6.56
C LYS A 16 -9.24 -9.46 -7.59
N GLY A 17 -8.76 -8.36 -8.13
CA GLY A 17 -7.63 -8.33 -9.05
C GLY A 17 -6.34 -8.92 -8.45
N ARG A 18 -5.44 -9.35 -9.34
CA ARG A 18 -4.13 -9.93 -8.97
C ARG A 18 -3.07 -8.84 -8.95
N THR A 19 -2.16 -8.87 -7.98
CA THR A 19 -1.03 -7.94 -7.91
C THR A 19 0.28 -8.72 -7.96
N VAL A 20 1.06 -8.53 -9.03
CA VAL A 20 2.41 -9.09 -9.10
C VAL A 20 3.30 -8.47 -8.01
N ARG A 21 4.16 -9.28 -7.41
CA ARG A 21 5.06 -8.87 -6.32
C ARG A 21 5.83 -7.59 -6.63
N ASN A 22 6.36 -7.45 -7.85
CA ASN A 22 7.12 -6.28 -8.24
C ASN A 22 6.23 -5.02 -8.28
N ALA A 23 5.00 -5.12 -8.78
CA ALA A 23 4.06 -3.99 -8.81
C ALA A 23 3.63 -3.57 -7.40
N PHE A 24 3.47 -4.52 -6.48
CA PHE A 24 3.23 -4.23 -5.06
C PHE A 24 4.35 -3.37 -4.47
N TRP A 25 5.61 -3.81 -4.57
CA TRP A 25 6.74 -3.07 -4.00
C TRP A 25 6.98 -1.73 -4.69
N PHE A 26 6.77 -1.63 -6.00
CA PHE A 26 6.85 -0.34 -6.69
C PHE A 26 5.76 0.63 -6.24
N ALA A 27 4.52 0.18 -6.06
CA ALA A 27 3.45 1.04 -5.54
C ALA A 27 3.75 1.54 -4.12
N ILE A 28 4.32 0.69 -3.25
CA ILE A 28 4.76 1.08 -1.91
C ILE A 28 5.92 2.09 -1.96
N LEU A 29 6.93 1.86 -2.82
CA LEU A 29 8.05 2.78 -3.00
C LEU A 29 7.59 4.14 -3.55
N ASP A 30 6.72 4.15 -4.55
CA ASP A 30 6.20 5.38 -5.15
C ASP A 30 5.35 6.16 -4.11
N ASN A 31 4.53 5.46 -3.31
CA ASN A 31 3.78 6.07 -2.21
C ASN A 31 4.71 6.65 -1.12
N LEU A 32 5.80 5.96 -0.78
CA LEU A 32 6.82 6.44 0.15
C LEU A 32 7.49 7.72 -0.35
N ILE A 33 7.86 7.77 -1.63
CA ILE A 33 8.48 8.95 -2.26
C ILE A 33 7.52 10.14 -2.22
N VAL A 34 6.27 9.96 -2.64
CA VAL A 34 5.27 11.04 -2.64
C VAL A 34 5.01 11.55 -1.22
N THR A 35 4.88 10.64 -0.25
CA THR A 35 4.67 11.00 1.15
C THR A 35 5.86 11.78 1.72
N LEU A 36 7.09 11.36 1.42
CA LEU A 36 8.32 12.05 1.87
C LEU A 36 8.43 13.47 1.29
N VAL A 37 8.12 13.63 -0.01
CA VAL A 37 8.12 14.95 -0.64
C VAL A 37 7.06 15.85 -0.01
N LEU A 38 5.85 15.32 0.23
CA LEU A 38 4.76 16.08 0.85
C LEU A 38 5.07 16.49 2.29
N THR A 39 5.73 15.64 3.09
CA THR A 39 6.10 16.02 4.47
C THR A 39 7.17 17.10 4.50
N ILE A 40 8.18 17.05 3.61
CA ILE A 40 9.18 18.13 3.51
C ILE A 40 8.50 19.45 3.10
N LEU A 41 7.61 19.42 2.11
CA LEU A 41 6.89 20.61 1.67
C LEU A 41 5.93 21.15 2.74
N ALA A 42 5.31 20.27 3.53
CA ALA A 42 4.43 20.64 4.64
C ALA A 42 5.14 21.47 5.72
N MET A 43 6.46 21.31 5.89
CA MET A 43 7.27 22.14 6.79
C MET A 43 7.48 23.57 6.27
N GLN A 44 7.31 23.79 4.97
CA GLN A 44 7.55 25.08 4.32
C GLN A 44 6.30 25.97 4.26
N ALA A 45 5.10 25.39 4.14
CA ALA A 45 3.84 26.14 4.16
C ALA A 45 2.63 25.28 4.58
N SER A 46 1.65 25.92 5.23
CA SER A 46 0.42 25.27 5.70
C SER A 46 -0.45 24.69 4.58
N VAL A 47 -0.39 25.25 3.37
CA VAL A 47 -1.08 24.72 2.19
C VAL A 47 -0.60 23.29 1.86
N PHE A 48 0.70 23.03 1.99
CA PHE A 48 1.26 21.70 1.75
C PHE A 48 0.89 20.71 2.86
N ALA A 49 0.70 21.17 4.10
CA ALA A 49 0.19 20.34 5.19
C ALA A 49 -1.26 19.88 4.94
N ALA A 50 -2.11 20.79 4.43
CA ALA A 50 -3.46 20.44 4.01
C ALA A 50 -3.45 19.43 2.86
N LEU A 51 -2.58 19.63 1.84
CA LEU A 51 -2.43 18.71 0.72
C LEU A 51 -1.93 17.32 1.18
N ALA A 52 -0.95 17.28 2.07
CA ALA A 52 -0.43 16.04 2.66
C ALA A 52 -1.55 15.27 3.38
N THR A 53 -2.39 15.97 4.14
CA THR A 53 -3.54 15.38 4.84
C THR A 53 -4.54 14.75 3.86
N VAL A 54 -4.91 15.48 2.81
CA VAL A 54 -5.83 14.98 1.78
C VAL A 54 -5.24 13.77 1.06
N TYR A 55 -3.95 13.83 0.71
CA TYR A 55 -3.25 12.73 0.09
C TYR A 55 -3.24 11.48 0.98
N THR A 56 -2.92 11.62 2.26
CA THR A 56 -2.93 10.50 3.22
C THR A 56 -4.31 9.88 3.34
N VAL A 57 -5.38 10.67 3.37
CA VAL A 57 -6.75 10.12 3.41
C VAL A 57 -7.09 9.39 2.11
N ALA A 58 -6.72 9.96 0.96
CA ALA A 58 -6.99 9.37 -0.34
C ALA A 58 -6.24 8.05 -0.56
N THR A 59 -5.05 7.86 0.03
CA THR A 59 -4.25 6.63 -0.11
C THR A 59 -4.74 5.48 0.76
N ILE A 60 -5.62 5.70 1.75
CA ILE A 60 -6.14 4.64 2.63
C ILE A 60 -6.86 3.55 1.82
N ILE A 61 -7.78 3.95 0.93
CA ILE A 61 -8.57 3.02 0.12
C ILE A 61 -7.68 2.16 -0.80
N PRO A 62 -6.87 2.75 -1.70
CA PRO A 62 -6.00 1.98 -2.56
C PRO A 62 -4.93 1.20 -1.78
N GLY A 63 -4.46 1.72 -0.64
CA GLY A 63 -3.54 1.02 0.26
C GLY A 63 -4.14 -0.28 0.81
N ILE A 64 -5.36 -0.21 1.35
CA ILE A 64 -6.08 -1.40 1.83
C ILE A 64 -6.34 -2.37 0.69
N SER A 65 -6.83 -1.87 -0.45
CA SER A 65 -7.10 -2.70 -1.64
C SER A 65 -5.85 -3.47 -2.09
N LEU A 66 -4.71 -2.79 -2.21
CA LEU A 66 -3.44 -3.40 -2.60
C LEU A 66 -3.02 -4.52 -1.63
N VAL A 67 -3.12 -4.26 -0.32
CA VAL A 67 -2.77 -5.25 0.73
C VAL A 67 -3.73 -6.44 0.71
N VAL A 68 -5.04 -6.21 0.57
CA VAL A 68 -6.05 -7.28 0.49
C VAL A 68 -5.76 -8.22 -0.67
N ARG A 69 -5.48 -7.68 -1.87
CA ARG A 69 -5.10 -8.50 -3.03
C ARG A 69 -3.84 -9.28 -2.75
N ARG A 70 -2.83 -8.64 -2.17
CA ARG A 70 -1.54 -9.28 -1.92
C ARG A 70 -1.64 -10.45 -0.93
N LEU A 71 -2.45 -10.30 0.11
CA LEU A 71 -2.73 -11.35 1.08
C LEU A 71 -3.51 -12.51 0.44
N ARG A 72 -4.51 -12.20 -0.39
CA ARG A 72 -5.25 -13.22 -1.16
C ARG A 72 -4.36 -13.96 -2.13
N ASP A 73 -3.48 -13.26 -2.83
CA ASP A 73 -2.48 -13.86 -3.74
C ASP A 73 -1.54 -14.80 -2.98
N ALA A 74 -1.21 -14.49 -1.71
CA ALA A 74 -0.45 -15.36 -0.81
C ALA A 74 -1.27 -16.51 -0.18
N GLY A 75 -2.54 -16.69 -0.59
CA GLY A 75 -3.44 -17.73 -0.05
C GLY A 75 -3.93 -17.45 1.38
N LYS A 76 -3.85 -16.21 1.86
CA LYS A 76 -4.31 -15.80 3.19
C LYS A 76 -5.61 -15.00 3.11
N ALA A 77 -6.44 -15.13 4.15
CA ALA A 77 -7.64 -14.31 4.28
C ALA A 77 -7.27 -12.83 4.46
N TRP A 78 -8.14 -11.92 4.01
CA TRP A 78 -7.91 -10.48 4.14
C TRP A 78 -7.78 -10.01 5.60
N ALA A 79 -8.39 -10.73 6.55
CA ALA A 79 -8.35 -10.42 7.98
C ALA A 79 -6.93 -10.47 8.57
N TRP A 80 -5.94 -11.06 7.88
CA TRP A 80 -4.54 -11.03 8.30
C TRP A 80 -3.96 -9.61 8.39
N ILE A 81 -4.61 -8.60 7.79
CA ILE A 81 -4.25 -7.17 7.98
C ILE A 81 -4.23 -6.79 9.46
N PHE A 82 -5.16 -7.30 10.28
CA PHE A 82 -5.29 -6.91 11.69
C PHE A 82 -4.11 -7.34 12.55
N ILE A 83 -3.28 -8.28 12.08
CA ILE A 83 -2.04 -8.63 12.76
C ILE A 83 -1.08 -7.44 12.81
N GLY A 84 -1.19 -6.50 11.86
CA GLY A 84 -0.46 -5.24 11.88
C GLY A 84 -0.77 -4.34 13.10
N LEU A 85 -1.86 -4.60 13.84
CA LEU A 85 -2.14 -3.92 15.11
C LEU A 85 -1.19 -4.36 16.24
N ILE A 86 -0.52 -5.51 16.08
CA ILE A 86 0.52 -5.96 17.01
C ILE A 86 1.84 -5.27 16.60
N PRO A 87 2.38 -4.36 17.43
CA PRO A 87 3.59 -3.63 17.08
C PRO A 87 4.78 -4.58 16.92
N VAL A 88 5.67 -4.26 15.99
CA VAL A 88 6.90 -5.00 15.65
C VAL A 88 6.64 -6.38 15.04
N VAL A 89 6.09 -7.33 15.80
CA VAL A 89 5.86 -8.71 15.33
C VAL A 89 4.86 -8.74 14.17
N GLY A 90 3.78 -7.96 14.28
CA GLY A 90 2.76 -7.91 13.26
C GLY A 90 3.24 -7.34 11.94
N SER A 91 4.03 -6.25 12.01
CA SER A 91 4.63 -5.61 10.84
C SER A 91 5.62 -6.54 10.13
N ILE A 92 6.49 -7.22 10.88
CA ILE A 92 7.44 -8.20 10.32
C ILE A 92 6.70 -9.34 9.62
N TRP A 93 5.64 -9.87 10.25
CA TRP A 93 4.86 -10.95 9.67
C TRP A 93 4.17 -10.54 8.37
N LEU A 94 3.58 -9.35 8.32
CA LEU A 94 2.97 -8.82 7.10
C LEU A 94 3.99 -8.66 5.96
N ILE A 95 5.20 -8.19 6.26
CA ILE A 95 6.28 -8.11 5.27
C ILE A 95 6.62 -9.49 4.71
N ILE A 96 6.69 -10.51 5.56
CA ILE A 96 6.92 -11.90 5.11
C ILE A 96 5.80 -12.35 4.15
N LEU A 97 4.53 -12.08 4.49
CA LEU A 97 3.40 -12.41 3.62
C LEU A 97 3.45 -11.66 2.28
N TYR A 98 3.85 -10.39 2.29
CA TYR A 98 4.06 -9.61 1.06
C TYR A 98 5.23 -10.10 0.21
N CYS A 99 6.08 -10.96 0.77
CA CYS A 99 7.17 -11.66 0.11
C CYS A 99 6.84 -13.13 -0.25
N GLN A 100 5.61 -13.63 -0.10
CA GLN A 100 5.27 -15.00 -0.50
C GLN A 100 4.93 -15.11 -1.98
N PRO A 101 5.37 -16.16 -2.72
CA PRO A 101 4.94 -16.34 -4.10
C PRO A 101 3.41 -16.42 -4.18
N SER A 102 2.81 -15.98 -5.28
CA SER A 102 1.37 -16.13 -5.45
C SER A 102 1.04 -17.62 -5.53
N PHE A 103 0.26 -18.16 -4.61
CA PHE A 103 0.02 -19.61 -4.47
C PHE A 103 -1.03 -20.15 -5.45
N VAL A 104 -1.29 -19.44 -6.55
CA VAL A 104 -2.20 -19.88 -7.60
C VAL A 104 -1.38 -20.09 -8.87
N ALA A 105 -1.14 -21.37 -9.16
CA ALA A 105 -0.76 -21.89 -10.47
C ALA A 105 -1.82 -21.51 -11.51
#